data_AF-A0A7Y0XA59-F1
#
_entry.id   AF-A0A7Y0XA59-F1
#
_cell.length_a   1.000
_cell.length_b   1.000
_cell.length_c   1.000
_cell.angle_alpha   90.00
_cell.angle_beta   90.00
_cell.angle_gamma   90.00
#
_symmetry.space_group_name_H-M   'P 1'
#
loop_
_entity.id
_entity.type
_entity.pdbx_description
1 polymer ?
#
loop_
_entity_poly.entity_id
_entity_poly.type
_entity_poly.pdbx_seq_one_letter_code
_entity_poly.pdbx_strand_id
1 'polypeptide(L)'
;RSNGQTHFMLSSTETGVENKINVSASGTGQAWFEDAFTNLKQINAPQDAVMWLGAKDSGLKLTNASNTFEGVIDGVDITVSKPQAAGDSPIGLKIGA
;
A
#
# COMPACT_ATOMS: atom_id res chain seq x y z
N ARG A 1 -12.12 -20.12 -0.69
CA ARG A 1 -12.32 -21.06 -1.82
C ARG A 1 -12.87 -20.27 -3.00
N SER A 2 -12.31 -20.41 -4.19
CA SER A 2 -12.83 -19.81 -5.42
C SER A 2 -12.99 -20.92 -6.44
N ASN A 3 -14.15 -21.01 -7.11
CA ASN A 3 -14.44 -22.06 -8.11
C ASN A 3 -14.13 -23.50 -7.64
N GLY A 4 -14.44 -23.83 -6.39
CA GLY A 4 -14.16 -25.15 -5.81
C GLY A 4 -12.70 -25.40 -5.41
N GLN A 5 -11.78 -24.49 -5.70
CA GLN A 5 -10.38 -24.58 -5.32
C GLN A 5 -10.11 -23.88 -3.98
N THR A 6 -9.20 -24.45 -3.18
CA THR A 6 -8.69 -23.83 -1.96
C THR A 6 -7.45 -23.03 -2.31
N HIS A 7 -7.44 -21.75 -1.94
CA HIS A 7 -6.29 -20.87 -2.10
C HIS A 7 -5.74 -20.50 -0.72
N PHE A 8 -4.42 -20.53 -0.61
CA PHE A 8 -3.72 -19.93 0.51
C PHE A 8 -3.35 -18.49 0.12
N MET A 9 -3.78 -17.53 0.92
CA MET A 9 -3.58 -16.10 0.64
C MET A 9 -2.88 -15.47 1.82
N LEU A 10 -1.84 -14.69 1.51
CA LEU A 10 -1.09 -13.90 2.47
C LEU A 10 -1.30 -12.43 2.14
N SER A 11 -1.55 -11.63 3.15
CA SER A 11 -1.64 -10.16 3.05
C SER A 11 -0.88 -9.57 4.21
N SER A 12 -0.14 -8.48 3.95
CA SER A 12 0.51 -7.72 5.01
C SER A 12 -0.57 -7.05 5.87
N THR A 13 -0.30 -6.91 7.17
CA THR A 13 -1.10 -6.05 8.06
C THR A 13 -0.71 -4.58 7.93
N GLU A 14 0.48 -4.32 7.39
CA GLU A 14 1.04 -2.98 7.17
C GLU A 14 1.04 -2.63 5.67
N THR A 15 0.77 -1.36 5.34
CA THR A 15 0.88 -0.81 3.98
C THR A 15 2.29 -0.29 3.69
N GLY A 16 2.59 0.06 2.44
CA GLY A 16 3.90 0.60 2.05
C GLY A 16 4.80 -0.39 1.32
N VAL A 17 5.70 0.14 0.47
CA VAL A 17 6.56 -0.65 -0.43
C VAL A 17 7.50 -1.61 0.29
N GLU A 18 7.96 -1.23 1.49
CA GLU A 18 8.85 -2.04 2.32
C GLU A 18 8.13 -3.21 3.01
N ASN A 19 6.80 -3.12 3.18
CA ASN A 19 5.99 -4.15 3.83
C ASN A 19 5.54 -5.25 2.85
N LYS A 20 6.46 -5.65 1.97
CA LYS A 20 6.29 -6.75 1.02
C LYS A 20 6.37 -8.10 1.73
N ILE A 21 5.54 -9.04 1.30
CA ILE A 21 5.63 -10.44 1.74
C ILE A 21 6.53 -11.21 0.78
N ASN A 22 7.62 -11.76 1.31
CA ASN A 22 8.46 -12.73 0.60
C ASN A 22 8.38 -14.06 1.34
N VAL A 23 8.03 -15.12 0.62
CA VAL A 23 7.94 -16.47 1.19
C VAL A 23 8.68 -17.43 0.27
N SER A 24 9.40 -18.36 0.87
CA SER A 24 10.04 -19.47 0.18
C SER A 24 9.87 -20.74 1.03
N ALA A 25 9.89 -21.89 0.37
CA ALA A 25 9.92 -23.19 1.02
C ALA A 25 11.10 -23.99 0.45
N SER A 26 11.84 -24.67 1.32
CA SER A 26 12.96 -25.54 0.95
C SER A 26 13.12 -26.67 1.97
N GLY A 27 13.74 -27.77 1.57
CA GLY A 27 14.01 -28.90 2.47
C GLY A 27 12.77 -29.69 2.88
N THR A 28 11.67 -29.56 2.14
CA THR A 28 10.39 -30.23 2.42
C THR A 28 10.31 -31.64 1.85
N GLY A 29 11.22 -31.98 0.93
CA GLY A 29 11.21 -33.25 0.20
C GLY A 29 10.07 -33.38 -0.80
N GLN A 30 9.34 -32.28 -1.08
CA GLN A 30 8.18 -32.24 -1.97
C GLN A 30 8.35 -31.09 -2.96
N ALA A 31 8.89 -31.36 -4.15
CA ALA A 31 9.17 -30.34 -5.16
C ALA A 31 7.92 -29.50 -5.52
N TRP A 32 6.76 -30.15 -5.64
CA TRP A 32 5.49 -29.46 -5.97
C TRP A 32 5.11 -28.38 -4.95
N PHE A 33 5.50 -28.54 -3.68
CA PHE A 33 5.20 -27.57 -2.63
C PHE A 33 6.21 -26.42 -2.64
N GLU A 34 7.49 -26.72 -2.85
CA GLU A 34 8.56 -25.72 -2.98
C GLU A 34 8.32 -24.84 -4.22
N ASP A 35 7.95 -25.45 -5.35
CA ASP A 35 7.61 -24.77 -6.61
C ASP A 35 6.35 -23.88 -6.50
N ALA A 36 5.47 -24.15 -5.54
CA ALA A 36 4.30 -23.31 -5.31
C ALA A 36 4.67 -21.91 -4.78
N PHE A 37 5.80 -21.79 -4.07
CA PHE A 37 6.29 -20.50 -3.53
C PHE A 37 7.23 -19.76 -4.48
N THR A 38 7.70 -20.40 -5.55
CA THR A 38 8.46 -19.71 -6.61
C THR A 38 7.54 -19.04 -7.64
N ASN A 39 6.30 -19.52 -7.76
CA ASN A 39 5.31 -19.05 -8.75
C ASN A 39 4.09 -18.37 -8.10
N LEU A 40 4.32 -17.48 -7.13
CA LEU A 40 3.25 -16.76 -6.44
C LEU A 40 2.55 -15.76 -7.37
N LYS A 41 1.22 -15.69 -7.25
CA LYS A 41 0.43 -14.64 -7.90
C LYS A 41 0.28 -13.45 -6.96
N GLN A 42 0.89 -12.32 -7.33
CA GLN A 42 0.65 -11.06 -6.65
C GLN A 42 -0.75 -10.53 -7.00
N ILE A 43 -1.60 -10.35 -5.99
CA ILE A 43 -2.96 -9.80 -6.16
C ILE A 43 -2.95 -8.28 -6.03
N ASN A 44 -2.25 -7.76 -5.02
CA ASN A 44 -2.03 -6.32 -4.81
C ASN A 44 -0.53 -6.10 -4.58
N ALA A 45 0.05 -5.10 -5.25
CA ALA A 45 1.43 -4.70 -5.00
C ALA A 45 1.50 -3.86 -3.72
N PRO A 46 2.56 -4.00 -2.90
CA PRO A 46 2.81 -3.06 -1.82
C PRO A 46 3.10 -1.68 -2.41
N GLN A 47 2.53 -0.64 -1.82
CA GLN A 47 2.60 0.72 -2.34
C GLN A 47 2.54 1.73 -1.19
N ASP A 48 3.34 2.79 -1.29
CA ASP A 48 3.30 3.94 -0.39
C ASP A 48 2.16 4.89 -0.77
N ALA A 49 1.54 5.50 0.23
CA ALA A 49 0.65 6.64 0.04
C ALA A 49 1.46 7.85 -0.43
N VAL A 50 0.91 8.60 -1.39
CA VAL A 50 1.49 9.85 -1.89
C VAL A 50 0.44 10.94 -1.83
N MET A 51 0.77 12.05 -1.18
CA MET A 51 -0.03 13.26 -1.13
C MET A 51 0.78 14.43 -1.68
N TRP A 52 0.12 15.36 -2.35
CA TRP A 52 0.72 16.63 -2.75
C TRP A 52 0.06 17.77 -2.00
N LEU A 53 0.86 18.61 -1.35
CA LEU A 53 0.43 19.88 -0.80
C LEU A 53 0.66 20.97 -1.85
N GLY A 54 -0.42 21.49 -2.42
CA GLY A 54 -0.39 22.36 -3.59
C GLY A 54 -0.57 21.58 -4.90
N ALA A 55 -0.18 22.17 -6.03
CA ALA A 55 -0.34 21.55 -7.34
C ALA A 55 0.49 20.25 -7.47
N LYS A 56 -0.10 19.22 -8.07
CA LYS A 56 0.62 17.97 -8.35
C LYS A 56 1.83 18.26 -9.27
N ASP A 57 2.96 17.61 -9.00
CA ASP A 57 4.23 17.72 -9.73
C ASP A 57 5.01 19.04 -9.55
N SER A 58 4.45 20.07 -8.90
CA SER A 58 5.16 21.32 -8.56
C SER A 58 5.06 21.76 -7.09
N GLY A 59 4.10 21.21 -6.35
CA GLY A 59 3.96 21.41 -4.91
C GLY A 59 4.87 20.51 -4.09
N LEU A 60 4.59 20.42 -2.78
CA LEU A 60 5.35 19.55 -1.88
C LEU A 60 4.79 18.13 -1.94
N LYS A 61 5.61 17.17 -2.39
CA LYS A 61 5.29 15.74 -2.37
C LYS A 61 5.57 15.16 -0.99
N LEU A 62 4.55 14.60 -0.37
CA LEU A 62 4.65 13.76 0.81
C LEU A 62 4.49 12.30 0.41
N THR A 63 5.31 11.41 0.97
CA THR A 63 5.24 9.96 0.73
C THR A 63 5.34 9.25 2.08
N ASN A 64 4.48 8.26 2.30
CA ASN A 64 4.41 7.54 3.56
C ASN A 64 3.99 6.08 3.32
N ALA A 65 4.52 5.17 4.13
CA ALA A 65 4.10 3.76 4.11
C ALA A 65 2.64 3.60 4.57
N SER A 66 2.14 4.51 5.43
CA SER A 66 0.75 4.54 5.90
C SER A 66 -0.12 5.51 5.11
N ASN A 67 -1.43 5.22 5.05
CA ASN A 67 -2.44 6.19 4.59
C ASN A 67 -2.68 7.33 5.60
N THR A 68 -2.16 7.25 6.81
CA THR A 68 -2.18 8.34 7.79
C THR A 68 -0.81 9.02 7.82
N PHE A 69 -0.79 10.29 7.42
CA PHE A 69 0.37 11.16 7.48
C PHE A 69 0.36 11.90 8.82
N GLU A 70 1.18 11.41 9.74
CA GLU A 70 1.34 11.99 11.08
C GLU A 70 2.55 12.93 11.09
N GLY A 71 2.46 14.04 11.82
CA GLY A 71 3.58 14.96 12.03
C GLY A 71 4.11 15.69 10.79
N VAL A 72 3.45 15.53 9.63
CA VAL A 72 3.80 16.27 8.39
C VAL A 72 3.37 17.74 8.46
N ILE A 73 2.33 18.02 9.24
CA ILE A 73 1.89 19.35 9.64
C ILE A 73 1.79 19.32 11.16
N ASP A 74 2.40 20.29 11.82
CA ASP A 74 2.41 20.33 13.28
C ASP A 74 0.97 20.36 13.84
N GLY A 75 0.70 19.46 14.78
CA GLY A 75 -0.62 19.29 15.40
C GLY A 75 -1.71 18.69 14.51
N VAL A 76 -1.40 18.16 13.32
CA VAL A 76 -2.40 17.57 12.41
C VAL A 76 -1.96 16.22 11.86
N ASP A 77 -2.81 15.22 12.07
CA ASP A 77 -2.74 13.94 11.37
C ASP A 77 -3.72 13.94 10.20
N ILE A 78 -3.27 13.49 9.03
CA ILE A 78 -4.09 13.46 7.81
C ILE A 78 -4.21 12.02 7.30
N THR A 79 -5.42 11.46 7.38
CA THR A 79 -5.73 10.16 6.76
C THR A 79 -6.30 10.35 5.35
N VAL A 80 -5.65 9.76 4.34
CA VAL A 80 -6.17 9.70 2.98
C VAL A 80 -6.93 8.40 2.74
N SER A 81 -8.16 8.50 2.26
CA SER A 81 -9.02 7.33 2.01
C SER A 81 -9.22 7.03 0.52
N LYS A 82 -8.96 8.00 -0.36
CA LYS A 82 -9.12 7.86 -1.81
C LYS A 82 -8.15 8.78 -2.56
N PRO A 83 -7.46 8.31 -3.60
CA PRO A 83 -6.67 9.18 -4.48
C PRO A 83 -7.57 10.08 -5.33
N GLN A 84 -7.16 11.32 -5.54
CA GLN A 84 -7.81 12.22 -6.50
C GLN A 84 -7.50 11.79 -7.94
N ALA A 85 -8.49 11.89 -8.82
CA ALA A 85 -8.31 11.73 -10.26
C ALA A 85 -7.84 13.04 -10.91
N ALA A 86 -7.24 12.93 -12.10
CA ALA A 86 -6.90 14.11 -12.88
C ALA A 86 -8.17 14.89 -13.24
N GLY A 87 -8.19 16.20 -12.96
CA GLY A 87 -9.36 17.06 -13.17
C GLY A 87 -10.32 17.14 -11.98
N ASP A 88 -10.10 16.37 -10.91
CA ASP A 88 -10.83 16.59 -9.66
C ASP A 88 -10.55 17.99 -9.10
N SER A 89 -11.57 18.61 -8.51
CA SER A 89 -11.39 19.84 -7.75
C SER A 89 -10.41 19.61 -6.60
N PRO A 90 -9.47 20.54 -6.33
CA PRO A 90 -8.57 20.44 -5.19
C PRO A 90 -9.33 20.36 -3.86
N ILE A 91 -8.83 19.56 -2.92
CA ILE A 91 -9.35 19.53 -1.55
C ILE A 91 -8.77 20.73 -0.80
N GLY A 92 -9.64 21.62 -0.32
CA GLY A 92 -9.25 22.74 0.55
C GLY A 92 -9.24 22.32 2.01
N LEU A 93 -8.10 22.41 2.68
CA LEU A 93 -7.97 22.20 4.12
C LEU A 93 -7.77 23.55 4.81
N LYS A 94 -8.72 23.94 5.68
CA LYS A 94 -8.58 25.12 6.54
C LYS A 94 -8.35 24.66 7.97
N ILE A 95 -7.21 25.03 8.53
CA ILE A 95 -6.89 24.77 9.95
C ILE A 95 -7.23 26.06 10.71
N GLY A 96 -8.07 25.93 11.73
CA GLY A 96 -8.47 27.05 12.59
C GLY A 96 -7.54 27.23 13.78
N ALA A 97 -7.60 28.42 14.38
CA ALA A 97 -7.18 28.66 15.76
C ALA A 97 -8.38 28.48 16.70
#